data_AF-A0A9D8AJ30-F1
#
_entry.id   AF-A0A9D8AJ30-F1
#
_cell.length_a   1.000
_cell.length_b   1.000
_cell.length_c   1.000
_cell.angle_alpha   90.00
_cell.angle_beta   90.00
_cell.angle_gamma   90.00
#
_symmetry.space_group_name_H-M   'P 1'
#
loop_
_entity.id
_entity.type
_entity.pdbx_description
1 polymer ?
#
loop_
_entity_poly.entity_id
_entity_poly.type
_entity_poly.pdbx_seq_one_letter_code
_entity_poly.pdbx_strand_id
1 'polypeptide(L)'
;MSKSTIDNVKTMVGAPPPSKKRSMKNLVLTAIKAIISAALIYYILNKTNLSEIWVSVKAADPWILLLSFSLHAVGYYASAYRWRVLALAQKMDMPVSYLVKSYAVAMFFNNILPTTIGGDAVRAYDSWRKGFPKLKSIATVGVERFIGLFALVVFAVIAVALTGEINSRVPYLWLWVTITFLLMWFVLQGIFLQQGKAKVLAKIFSLPGFSIFGKIVKKFSDAFVNFRGKNKELAISIALSLLLQINVIFHYYLISEALGLEVPFIKFWVIIPIALFVQMIPVSINGIGIRENLYVFFLGLYGASVASSIAFSWIAYGMILLLGLFGGILYIFRKEEKVDLKSLEEKEMSESETTKTRDEILDTQKELFDKKKSSMQKYQELILGQKGLWKLIKYEFVMTFTNWLPGALGLLLRSKLYPMIFGSVGRNVAFGTNIAIRHPHKIHIGDNVVIDDHCVLDAKGEGNKGLTIGNGVFVGRNTILTCHDGDIVLEDNVNIGFNCVISSLGSIVIKENHLMAAFCYLVGGDHVADRTDVPILNQGRTAKGIMIEENIWLGAGVAVLDGSTIGRDSIVGAHAVVNGEINPYSIAVGAPAKTIRDRRDGDK
;
A
#
# COMPACT_ATOMS: atom_id res chain seq x y z
N MET A 1 -31.35 -18.95 -21.06
CA MET A 1 -30.62 -17.80 -20.49
C MET A 1 -29.64 -17.28 -21.51
N SER A 2 -29.74 -16.01 -21.91
CA SER A 2 -28.97 -15.42 -23.00
C SER A 2 -27.50 -15.16 -22.59
N LYS A 3 -26.60 -15.23 -23.58
CA LYS A 3 -25.16 -14.89 -23.47
C LYS A 3 -24.87 -13.57 -22.73
N SER A 4 -25.84 -12.64 -22.70
CA SER A 4 -25.76 -11.36 -21.98
C SER A 4 -25.68 -11.48 -20.46
N THR A 5 -26.15 -12.58 -19.86
CA THR A 5 -26.08 -12.78 -18.40
C THR A 5 -24.70 -13.27 -17.97
N ILE A 6 -23.95 -13.95 -18.85
CA ILE A 6 -22.59 -14.46 -18.56
C ILE A 6 -21.55 -13.34 -18.66
N ASP A 7 -21.74 -12.36 -19.55
CA ASP A 7 -20.82 -11.23 -19.67
C ASP A 7 -20.95 -10.22 -18.52
N ASN A 8 -22.09 -10.17 -17.83
CA ASN A 8 -22.30 -9.31 -16.65
C ASN A 8 -21.68 -9.85 -15.35
N VAL A 9 -21.28 -11.13 -15.30
CA VAL A 9 -20.57 -11.71 -14.14
C VAL A 9 -19.06 -11.49 -14.24
N LYS A 10 -18.51 -11.32 -15.45
CA LYS A 10 -17.08 -11.04 -15.68
C LYS A 10 -16.62 -9.64 -15.27
N THR A 11 -17.54 -8.72 -14.96
CA THR A 11 -17.21 -7.36 -14.53
C THR A 11 -17.12 -7.20 -13.01
N MET A 12 -17.53 -8.22 -12.22
CA MET A 12 -17.50 -8.20 -10.75
C MET A 12 -16.40 -9.05 -10.10
N VAL A 13 -15.68 -9.88 -10.87
CA VAL A 13 -14.53 -10.64 -10.38
C VAL A 13 -13.26 -10.08 -11.01
N GLY A 14 -12.25 -9.81 -10.18
CA GLY A 14 -11.07 -9.02 -10.47
C GLY A 14 -10.43 -9.25 -11.83
N ALA A 15 -9.90 -8.16 -12.39
CA ALA A 15 -9.14 -8.17 -13.63
C ALA A 15 -8.11 -9.32 -13.64
N PRO A 16 -7.90 -10.01 -14.77
CA PRO A 16 -6.83 -10.99 -14.89
C PRO A 16 -5.48 -10.33 -14.59
N PRO A 17 -4.48 -11.08 -14.07
CA PRO A 17 -3.17 -10.53 -13.76
C PRO A 17 -2.59 -9.85 -15.01
N PRO A 18 -1.88 -8.71 -14.86
CA PRO A 18 -1.40 -7.96 -16.00
C PRO A 18 -0.52 -8.86 -16.87
N SER A 19 -0.88 -8.96 -18.15
CA SER A 19 -0.12 -9.73 -19.12
C SER A 19 1.34 -9.25 -19.14
N LYS A 20 2.28 -10.20 -18.97
CA LYS A 20 3.74 -9.99 -18.90
C LYS A 20 4.33 -9.13 -20.04
N LYS A 21 3.61 -8.93 -21.15
CA LYS A 21 4.06 -8.11 -22.29
C LYS A 21 4.07 -6.59 -22.05
N ARG A 22 3.41 -6.08 -21.00
CA ARG A 22 3.36 -4.62 -20.74
C ARG A 22 4.61 -4.05 -20.03
N SER A 23 5.55 -4.91 -19.61
CA SER A 23 6.72 -4.55 -18.79
C SER A 23 7.96 -4.14 -19.61
N MET A 24 8.27 -4.82 -20.73
CA MET A 24 9.59 -4.67 -21.35
C MET A 24 9.83 -3.32 -22.04
N LYS A 25 8.85 -2.81 -22.79
CA LYS A 25 8.95 -1.50 -23.46
C LYS A 25 9.16 -0.36 -22.45
N ASN A 26 8.46 -0.41 -21.32
CA ASN A 26 8.56 0.61 -20.28
C ASN A 26 9.90 0.52 -19.54
N LEU A 27 10.42 -0.70 -19.33
CA LEU A 27 11.75 -0.91 -18.75
C LEU A 27 12.84 -0.36 -19.67
N VAL A 28 12.80 -0.69 -20.97
CA VAL A 28 13.75 -0.18 -21.97
C VAL A 28 13.73 1.35 -22.04
N LEU A 29 12.54 1.95 -22.11
CA LEU A 29 12.41 3.42 -22.11
C LEU A 29 12.97 4.04 -20.82
N THR A 30 12.79 3.40 -19.67
CA THR A 30 13.33 3.89 -18.40
C THR A 30 14.85 3.75 -18.35
N ALA A 31 15.40 2.65 -18.85
CA ALA A 31 16.85 2.44 -18.97
C ALA A 31 17.50 3.48 -19.89
N ILE A 32 16.90 3.79 -21.04
CA ILE A 32 17.38 4.84 -21.95
C ILE A 32 17.42 6.19 -21.23
N LYS A 33 16.35 6.57 -20.51
CA LYS A 33 16.32 7.82 -19.74
C LYS A 33 17.38 7.86 -18.64
N ALA A 34 17.62 6.73 -17.96
CA ALA A 34 18.66 6.62 -16.94
C ALA A 34 20.06 6.83 -17.53
N ILE A 35 20.34 6.24 -18.69
CA ILE A 35 21.61 6.42 -19.41
C ILE A 35 21.79 7.88 -19.84
N ILE A 36 20.76 8.51 -20.41
CA ILE A 36 20.80 9.93 -20.79
C ILE A 36 21.05 10.81 -19.56
N SER A 37 20.33 10.59 -18.45
CA SER A 37 20.56 11.31 -17.19
C SER A 37 21.99 11.14 -16.68
N ALA A 38 22.51 9.90 -16.65
CA ALA A 38 23.87 9.62 -16.19
C ALA A 38 24.93 10.28 -17.09
N ALA A 39 24.75 10.23 -18.42
CA ALA A 39 25.66 10.85 -19.38
C ALA A 39 25.69 12.39 -19.24
N LEU A 40 24.53 13.02 -19.07
CA LEU A 40 24.43 14.48 -18.88
C LEU A 40 25.04 14.94 -17.55
N ILE A 41 24.88 14.16 -16.48
CA ILE A 41 25.50 14.42 -15.18
C ILE A 41 27.01 14.20 -15.26
N TYR A 42 27.47 13.11 -15.87
CA TYR A 42 28.90 12.85 -16.07
C TYR A 42 29.56 13.97 -16.88
N TYR A 43 28.91 14.42 -17.97
CA TYR A 43 29.39 15.53 -18.78
C TYR A 43 29.57 16.82 -17.97
N ILE A 44 28.63 17.15 -17.07
CA ILE A 44 28.70 18.40 -16.31
C ILE A 44 29.67 18.32 -15.14
N LEU A 45 29.76 17.16 -14.48
CA LEU A 45 30.70 16.93 -13.38
C LEU A 45 32.16 16.86 -13.86
N ASN A 46 32.41 16.57 -15.13
CA ASN A 46 33.76 16.68 -15.70
C ASN A 46 34.21 18.13 -15.94
N LYS A 47 33.32 19.12 -15.80
CA LYS A 47 33.63 20.55 -16.00
C LYS A 47 33.90 21.32 -14.70
N THR A 48 33.77 20.69 -13.54
CA THR A 48 34.01 21.33 -12.24
C THR A 48 34.34 20.28 -11.18
N ASN A 49 34.97 20.70 -10.08
CA ASN A 49 35.27 19.81 -8.97
C ASN A 49 34.11 19.76 -7.98
N LEU A 50 33.85 18.58 -7.41
CA LEU A 50 32.84 18.41 -6.35
C LEU A 50 33.08 19.32 -5.14
N SER A 51 34.34 19.62 -4.84
CA SER A 51 34.75 20.53 -3.75
C SER A 51 34.21 21.94 -3.96
N GLU A 52 34.30 22.49 -5.17
CA GLU A 52 33.83 23.85 -5.50
C GLU A 52 32.31 23.96 -5.39
N ILE A 53 31.59 22.92 -5.80
CA ILE A 53 30.13 22.84 -5.63
C ILE A 53 29.77 22.90 -4.15
N TRP A 54 30.47 22.13 -3.30
CA TRP A 54 30.22 22.12 -1.86
C TRP A 54 30.67 23.42 -1.18
N VAL A 55 31.71 24.10 -1.67
CA VAL A 55 32.03 25.45 -1.19
C VAL A 55 30.88 26.40 -1.46
N SER A 56 30.30 26.34 -2.68
CA SER A 56 29.15 27.17 -3.06
C SER A 56 27.91 26.89 -2.21
N VAL A 57 27.58 25.61 -1.96
CA VAL A 57 26.42 25.25 -1.12
C VAL A 57 26.64 25.66 0.35
N LYS A 58 27.87 25.56 0.89
CA LYS A 58 28.17 26.00 2.27
C LYS A 58 28.14 27.51 2.44
N ALA A 59 28.46 28.25 1.38
CA ALA A 59 28.42 29.71 1.39
C ALA A 59 26.98 30.26 1.33
N ALA A 60 25.98 29.41 1.07
CA ALA A 60 24.61 29.85 0.89
C ALA A 60 23.99 30.36 2.19
N ASP A 61 23.28 31.50 2.14
CA ASP A 61 22.56 32.05 3.30
C ASP A 61 21.38 31.12 3.70
N PRO A 62 21.41 30.51 4.89
CA PRO A 62 20.39 29.55 5.31
C PRO A 62 19.01 30.19 5.56
N TRP A 63 18.95 31.48 5.88
CA TRP A 63 17.68 32.18 6.14
C TRP A 63 16.95 32.52 4.84
N ILE A 64 17.69 32.94 3.82
CA ILE A 64 17.11 33.13 2.48
C ILE A 64 16.67 31.78 1.90
N LEU A 65 17.44 30.71 2.13
CA LEU A 65 17.02 29.35 1.75
C LEU A 65 15.76 28.89 2.50
N LEU A 66 15.62 29.21 3.79
CA LEU A 66 14.41 28.91 4.56
C LEU A 66 13.20 29.69 4.03
N LEU A 67 13.38 30.97 3.69
CA LEU A 67 12.34 31.78 3.05
C LEU A 67 11.94 31.19 1.70
N SER A 68 12.92 30.84 0.85
CA SER A 68 12.69 30.14 -0.42
C SER A 68 11.95 28.82 -0.24
N PHE A 69 12.31 28.05 0.79
CA PHE A 69 11.64 26.80 1.12
C PHE A 69 10.18 27.02 1.54
N SER A 70 9.90 28.07 2.31
CA SER A 70 8.54 28.41 2.77
C SER A 70 7.55 28.68 1.62
N LEU A 71 8.03 29.14 0.46
CA LEU A 71 7.20 29.35 -0.74
C LEU A 71 6.64 28.04 -1.30
N HIS A 72 7.19 26.88 -0.94
CA HIS A 72 6.57 25.59 -1.26
C HIS A 72 5.29 25.35 -0.47
N ALA A 73 5.21 25.80 0.79
CA ALA A 73 3.99 25.68 1.59
C ALA A 73 2.85 26.49 0.97
N VAL A 74 3.16 27.71 0.51
CA VAL A 74 2.23 28.55 -0.27
C VAL A 74 1.81 27.83 -1.55
N GLY A 75 2.79 27.28 -2.28
CA GLY A 75 2.55 26.52 -3.51
C GLY A 75 1.65 25.29 -3.31
N TYR A 76 1.85 24.56 -2.23
CA TYR A 76 1.06 23.38 -1.85
C TYR A 76 -0.37 23.76 -1.52
N TYR A 77 -0.55 24.79 -0.69
CA TYR A 77 -1.86 25.26 -0.31
C TYR A 77 -2.65 25.78 -1.52
N ALA A 78 -2.03 26.63 -2.35
CA ALA A 78 -2.66 27.16 -3.55
C ALA A 78 -3.00 26.05 -4.57
N SER A 79 -2.14 25.04 -4.72
CA SER A 79 -2.42 23.88 -5.56
C SER A 79 -3.58 23.03 -5.01
N ALA A 80 -3.59 22.76 -3.70
CA ALA A 80 -4.68 22.06 -3.01
C ALA A 80 -6.01 22.80 -3.11
N TYR A 81 -5.98 24.13 -2.94
CA TYR A 81 -7.17 24.96 -3.08
C TYR A 81 -7.69 24.98 -4.52
N ARG A 82 -6.79 25.11 -5.52
CA ARG A 82 -7.14 24.98 -6.93
C ARG A 82 -7.77 23.63 -7.25
N TRP A 83 -7.22 22.55 -6.69
CA TRP A 83 -7.82 21.22 -6.82
C TRP A 83 -9.23 21.18 -6.20
N ARG A 84 -9.45 21.81 -5.04
CA ARG A 84 -10.78 21.92 -4.42
C ARG A 84 -11.78 22.65 -5.32
N VAL A 85 -11.38 23.78 -5.93
CA VAL A 85 -12.23 24.56 -6.85
C VAL A 85 -12.71 23.68 -8.00
N LEU A 86 -11.80 22.90 -8.61
CA LEU A 86 -12.15 21.98 -9.69
C LEU A 86 -12.97 20.77 -9.20
N ALA A 87 -12.72 20.28 -8.00
CA ALA A 87 -13.49 19.18 -7.41
C ALA A 87 -14.94 19.61 -7.11
N LEU A 88 -15.14 20.80 -6.54
CA LEU A 88 -16.45 21.39 -6.27
C LEU A 88 -17.28 21.60 -7.55
N ALA A 89 -16.63 21.98 -8.65
CA ALA A 89 -17.28 22.09 -9.96
C ALA A 89 -17.98 20.78 -10.40
N GLN A 90 -17.47 19.64 -9.94
CA GLN A 90 -18.00 18.29 -10.20
C GLN A 90 -18.81 17.69 -9.05
N LYS A 91 -19.17 18.51 -8.05
CA LYS A 91 -19.88 18.12 -6.81
C LYS A 91 -19.07 17.16 -5.93
N MET A 92 -17.74 17.31 -5.89
CA MET A 92 -16.86 16.58 -4.98
C MET A 92 -16.28 17.56 -3.96
N ASP A 93 -16.84 17.59 -2.75
CA ASP A 93 -16.32 18.45 -1.69
C ASP A 93 -15.34 17.67 -0.82
N MET A 94 -14.11 18.18 -0.76
CA MET A 94 -13.05 17.67 0.09
C MET A 94 -12.42 18.85 0.80
N PRO A 95 -12.15 18.75 2.12
CA PRO A 95 -11.50 19.84 2.83
C PRO A 95 -10.09 20.07 2.29
N VAL A 96 -9.66 21.35 2.22
CA VAL A 96 -8.33 21.71 1.69
C VAL A 96 -7.22 21.01 2.46
N SER A 97 -7.37 20.81 3.77
CA SER A 97 -6.42 20.08 4.61
C SER A 97 -6.20 18.63 4.17
N TYR A 98 -7.24 17.96 3.68
CA TYR A 98 -7.12 16.62 3.09
C TYR A 98 -6.36 16.67 1.76
N LEU A 99 -6.69 17.65 0.91
CA LEU A 99 -6.04 17.83 -0.38
C LEU A 99 -4.55 18.21 -0.24
N VAL A 100 -4.18 19.04 0.74
CA VAL A 100 -2.79 19.37 1.05
C VAL A 100 -2.01 18.11 1.45
N LYS A 101 -2.58 17.25 2.32
CA LYS A 101 -1.95 15.97 2.69
C LYS A 101 -1.79 15.06 1.47
N SER A 102 -2.83 14.98 0.62
CA SER A 102 -2.78 14.19 -0.62
C SER A 102 -1.73 14.71 -1.61
N TYR A 103 -1.56 16.03 -1.74
CA TYR A 103 -0.48 16.64 -2.52
C TYR A 103 0.91 16.31 -1.98
N ALA A 104 1.11 16.39 -0.66
CA ALA A 104 2.38 16.03 -0.05
C ALA A 104 2.73 14.55 -0.33
N VAL A 105 1.77 13.64 -0.17
CA VAL A 105 1.93 12.23 -0.54
C VAL A 105 2.21 12.08 -2.04
N ALA A 106 1.50 12.81 -2.90
CA ALA A 106 1.74 12.76 -4.35
C ALA A 106 3.18 13.14 -4.72
N MET A 107 3.77 14.10 -3.99
CA MET A 107 5.15 14.54 -4.19
C MET A 107 6.17 13.44 -3.85
N PHE A 108 5.92 12.65 -2.81
CA PHE A 108 6.71 11.45 -2.52
C PHE A 108 6.73 10.48 -3.73
N PHE A 109 5.55 10.14 -4.26
CA PHE A 109 5.45 9.22 -5.40
C PHE A 109 6.04 9.79 -6.69
N ASN A 110 5.95 11.11 -6.91
CA ASN A 110 6.60 11.77 -8.05
C ASN A 110 8.14 11.71 -7.96
N ASN A 111 8.71 11.74 -6.75
CA ASN A 111 10.15 11.66 -6.56
C ASN A 111 10.70 10.24 -6.75
N ILE A 112 9.94 9.21 -6.38
CA ILE A 112 10.38 7.81 -6.41
C ILE A 112 10.08 7.14 -7.75
N LEU A 113 8.95 7.46 -8.37
CA LEU A 113 8.56 6.81 -9.62
C LEU A 113 9.30 7.44 -10.81
N PRO A 114 9.73 6.63 -11.80
CA PRO A 114 10.44 7.13 -12.99
C PRO A 114 9.54 7.98 -13.92
N THR A 115 8.28 8.18 -13.55
CA THR A 115 7.31 8.98 -14.28
C THR A 115 6.65 10.00 -13.34
N THR A 116 6.48 11.23 -13.81
CA THR A 116 5.77 12.31 -13.09
C THR A 116 4.25 12.12 -13.03
N ILE A 117 3.74 10.94 -13.41
CA ILE A 117 2.30 10.59 -13.39
C ILE A 117 1.95 9.82 -12.11
N GLY A 118 2.96 9.30 -11.39
CA GLY A 118 2.78 8.49 -10.19
C GLY A 118 2.01 9.19 -9.07
N GLY A 119 2.39 10.41 -8.73
CA GLY A 119 1.70 11.22 -7.73
C GLY A 119 0.28 11.60 -8.14
N ASP A 120 0.04 11.85 -9.41
CA ASP A 120 -1.31 12.16 -9.92
C ASP A 120 -2.26 10.98 -9.80
N ALA A 121 -1.75 9.77 -10.01
CA ALA A 121 -2.53 8.56 -9.78
C ALA A 121 -2.94 8.43 -8.31
N VAL A 122 -2.05 8.79 -7.37
CA VAL A 122 -2.35 8.79 -5.94
C VAL A 122 -3.39 9.84 -5.58
N ARG A 123 -3.32 11.05 -6.15
CA ARG A 123 -4.35 12.09 -5.96
C ARG A 123 -5.71 11.64 -6.45
N ALA A 124 -5.77 11.08 -7.66
CA ALA A 124 -7.00 10.53 -8.22
C ALA A 124 -7.55 9.36 -7.38
N TYR A 125 -6.65 8.53 -6.84
CA TYR A 125 -6.97 7.43 -5.94
C TYR A 125 -7.54 7.92 -4.61
N ASP A 126 -6.92 8.93 -4.00
CA ASP A 126 -7.33 9.51 -2.73
C ASP A 126 -8.73 10.18 -2.83
N SER A 127 -9.07 10.78 -3.97
CA SER A 127 -10.43 11.25 -4.25
C SER A 127 -11.42 10.10 -4.44
N TRP A 128 -11.05 9.06 -5.19
CA TRP A 128 -11.91 7.88 -5.38
C TRP A 128 -12.19 7.17 -4.04
N ARG A 129 -11.18 7.06 -3.19
CA ARG A 129 -11.31 6.47 -1.85
C ARG A 129 -12.23 7.25 -0.90
N LYS A 130 -12.43 8.55 -1.13
CA LYS A 130 -13.42 9.34 -0.38
C LYS A 130 -14.88 9.07 -0.79
N GLY A 131 -15.12 8.07 -1.66
CA GLY A 131 -16.45 7.70 -2.15
C GLY A 131 -16.85 8.41 -3.43
N PHE A 132 -15.95 9.18 -4.06
CA PHE A 132 -16.26 9.90 -5.30
C PHE A 132 -16.07 9.02 -6.54
N PRO A 133 -16.82 9.27 -7.64
CA PRO A 133 -16.67 8.47 -8.86
C PRO A 133 -15.25 8.49 -9.41
N LYS A 134 -14.74 7.30 -9.76
CA LYS A 134 -13.37 7.10 -10.26
C LYS A 134 -13.04 7.96 -11.48
N LEU A 135 -13.95 8.04 -12.44
CA LEU A 135 -13.76 8.84 -13.66
C LEU A 135 -13.68 10.34 -13.37
N LYS A 136 -14.52 10.86 -12.45
CA LYS A 136 -14.48 12.27 -12.03
C LYS A 136 -13.19 12.59 -11.28
N SER A 137 -12.74 11.69 -10.43
CA SER A 137 -11.50 11.83 -9.66
C SER A 137 -10.27 11.93 -10.57
N ILE A 138 -10.18 11.04 -11.58
CA ILE A 138 -9.11 11.10 -12.59
C ILE A 138 -9.22 12.37 -13.44
N ALA A 139 -10.43 12.73 -13.86
CA ALA A 139 -10.68 13.92 -14.68
C ALA A 139 -10.24 15.20 -13.96
N THR A 140 -10.60 15.39 -12.69
CA THR A 140 -10.21 16.59 -11.91
C THR A 140 -8.70 16.77 -11.88
N VAL A 141 -7.95 15.71 -11.55
CA VAL A 141 -6.49 15.76 -11.48
C VAL A 141 -5.87 16.02 -12.85
N GLY A 142 -6.44 15.44 -13.91
CA GLY A 142 -6.03 15.71 -15.29
C GLY A 142 -6.27 17.17 -15.70
N VAL A 143 -7.43 17.74 -15.39
CA VAL A 143 -7.77 19.15 -15.68
C VAL A 143 -6.86 20.09 -14.91
N GLU A 144 -6.67 19.81 -13.62
CA GLU A 144 -5.73 20.53 -12.77
C GLU A 144 -4.37 20.59 -13.48
N ARG A 145 -3.79 19.42 -13.79
CA ARG A 145 -2.43 19.34 -14.34
C ARG A 145 -2.33 20.07 -15.66
N PHE A 146 -3.33 19.94 -16.52
CA PHE A 146 -3.40 20.63 -17.79
C PHE A 146 -3.36 22.16 -17.62
N ILE A 147 -4.17 22.72 -16.71
CA ILE A 147 -4.20 24.16 -16.44
C ILE A 147 -2.86 24.64 -15.89
N GLY A 148 -2.22 23.87 -15.00
CA GLY A 148 -0.90 24.19 -14.47
C GLY A 148 0.17 24.24 -15.56
N LEU A 149 0.20 23.26 -16.45
CA LEU A 149 1.10 23.23 -17.61
C LEU A 149 0.80 24.36 -18.60
N PHE A 150 -0.48 24.69 -18.80
CA PHE A 150 -0.87 25.78 -19.69
C PHE A 150 -0.32 27.13 -19.16
N ALA A 151 -0.45 27.38 -17.86
CA ALA A 151 0.12 28.57 -17.23
C ALA A 151 1.65 28.64 -17.40
N LEU A 152 2.36 27.52 -17.23
CA LEU A 152 3.80 27.46 -17.47
C LEU A 152 4.15 27.82 -18.94
N VAL A 153 3.41 27.27 -19.90
CA VAL A 153 3.64 27.56 -21.33
C VAL A 153 3.34 29.03 -21.66
N VAL A 154 2.32 29.65 -21.06
CA VAL A 154 2.05 31.09 -21.19
C VAL A 154 3.26 31.90 -20.73
N PHE A 155 3.85 31.56 -19.58
CA PHE A 155 5.07 32.21 -19.09
C PHE A 155 6.27 31.95 -20.01
N ALA A 156 6.41 30.75 -20.57
CA ALA A 156 7.47 30.44 -21.53
C ALA A 156 7.33 31.23 -22.84
N VAL A 157 6.10 31.44 -23.34
CA VAL A 157 5.84 32.30 -24.50
C VAL A 157 6.28 33.73 -24.22
N ILE A 158 5.89 34.28 -23.07
CA ILE A 158 6.27 35.64 -22.65
C ILE A 158 7.80 35.74 -22.52
N ALA A 159 8.43 34.78 -21.85
CA ALA A 159 9.88 34.71 -21.68
C ALA A 159 10.65 34.75 -23.01
N VAL A 160 10.21 33.94 -23.98
CA VAL A 160 10.82 33.85 -25.31
C VAL A 160 10.56 35.10 -26.15
N ALA A 161 9.37 35.69 -26.05
CA ALA A 161 9.03 36.92 -26.75
C ALA A 161 9.85 38.13 -26.26
N LEU A 162 10.17 38.17 -24.97
CA LEU A 162 10.89 39.28 -24.34
C LEU A 162 12.42 39.18 -24.46
N THR A 163 12.98 38.05 -24.94
CA THR A 163 14.43 37.80 -24.88
C THR A 163 14.99 37.32 -26.22
N GLY A 164 15.37 38.27 -27.08
CA GLY A 164 16.01 37.99 -28.37
C GLY A 164 17.35 37.23 -28.24
N GLU A 165 18.09 37.45 -27.15
CA GLU A 165 19.38 36.80 -26.88
C GLU A 165 19.26 35.27 -26.71
N ILE A 166 18.17 34.77 -26.15
CA ILE A 166 17.99 33.32 -25.99
C ILE A 166 17.60 32.68 -27.33
N ASN A 167 16.82 33.38 -28.15
CA ASN A 167 16.44 32.89 -29.48
C ASN A 167 17.63 32.77 -30.43
N SER A 168 18.67 33.59 -30.28
CA SER A 168 19.90 33.46 -31.07
C SER A 168 20.76 32.27 -30.62
N ARG A 169 20.74 31.93 -29.32
CA ARG A 169 21.52 30.82 -28.76
C ARG A 169 20.84 29.45 -28.92
N VAL A 170 19.50 29.41 -28.87
CA VAL A 170 18.71 28.17 -28.99
C VAL A 170 17.74 28.31 -30.17
N PRO A 171 18.18 27.97 -31.39
CA PRO A 171 17.33 28.13 -32.57
C PRO A 171 16.07 27.27 -32.43
N TYR A 172 14.95 27.78 -32.95
CA TYR A 172 13.63 27.15 -32.96
C TYR A 172 12.93 26.98 -31.59
N LEU A 173 13.51 27.44 -30.48
CA LEU A 173 12.83 27.38 -29.17
C LEU A 173 11.46 28.08 -29.22
N TRP A 174 11.41 29.28 -29.82
CA TRP A 174 10.17 30.04 -30.03
C TRP A 174 9.12 29.27 -30.83
N LEU A 175 9.54 28.49 -31.83
CA LEU A 175 8.64 27.69 -32.66
C LEU A 175 8.01 26.57 -31.82
N TRP A 176 8.81 25.83 -31.05
CA TRP A 176 8.32 24.74 -30.20
C TRP A 176 7.40 25.22 -29.08
N VAL A 177 7.75 26.34 -28.43
CA VAL A 177 6.91 26.97 -27.40
C VAL A 177 5.59 27.44 -28.00
N THR A 178 5.62 28.08 -29.17
CA THR A 178 4.41 28.56 -29.86
C THR A 178 3.52 27.41 -30.31
N ILE A 179 4.08 26.36 -30.91
CA ILE A 179 3.32 25.15 -31.29
C ILE A 179 2.64 24.54 -30.05
N THR A 180 3.38 24.40 -28.95
CA THR A 180 2.84 23.84 -27.71
C THR A 180 1.72 24.72 -27.16
N PHE A 181 1.90 26.04 -27.14
CA PHE A 181 0.87 26.99 -26.75
C PHE A 181 -0.39 26.85 -27.60
N LEU A 182 -0.27 26.83 -28.92
CA LEU A 182 -1.42 26.70 -29.83
C LEU A 182 -2.16 25.38 -29.65
N LEU A 183 -1.44 24.27 -29.47
CA LEU A 183 -2.03 22.96 -29.20
C LEU A 183 -2.81 22.95 -27.88
N MET A 184 -2.22 23.49 -26.80
CA MET A 184 -2.89 23.56 -25.51
C MET A 184 -4.04 24.56 -25.51
N TRP A 185 -3.89 25.70 -26.19
CA TRP A 185 -4.96 26.69 -26.38
C TRP A 185 -6.17 26.08 -27.07
N PHE A 186 -5.95 25.28 -28.13
CA PHE A 186 -7.01 24.59 -28.84
C PHE A 186 -7.73 23.55 -27.98
N VAL A 187 -6.99 22.79 -27.16
CA VAL A 187 -7.59 21.88 -26.16
C VAL A 187 -8.41 22.67 -25.15
N LEU A 188 -7.89 23.79 -24.63
CA LEU A 188 -8.58 24.68 -23.70
C LEU A 188 -9.89 25.21 -24.30
N GLN A 189 -9.87 25.68 -25.55
CA GLN A 189 -11.06 26.11 -26.28
C GLN A 189 -12.09 24.97 -26.42
N GLY A 190 -11.64 23.74 -26.66
CA GLY A 190 -12.52 22.54 -26.66
C GLY A 190 -13.21 22.27 -25.31
N ILE A 191 -12.63 22.72 -24.19
CA ILE A 191 -13.21 22.65 -22.84
C ILE A 191 -14.25 23.76 -22.64
N PHE A 192 -13.94 24.99 -23.08
CA PHE A 192 -14.79 26.17 -22.87
C PHE A 192 -15.98 26.30 -23.85
N LEU A 193 -15.87 25.80 -25.08
CA LEU A 193 -16.88 26.04 -26.11
C LEU A 193 -18.10 25.11 -25.98
N GLN A 194 -19.27 25.73 -25.70
CA GLN A 194 -20.59 25.10 -25.81
C GLN A 194 -20.91 24.63 -27.24
N GLN A 195 -21.89 23.73 -27.35
CA GLN A 195 -22.25 22.76 -28.40
C GLN A 195 -22.12 23.13 -29.90
N GLY A 196 -21.90 24.38 -30.30
CA GLY A 196 -21.89 24.82 -31.71
C GLY A 196 -20.57 24.63 -32.48
N LYS A 197 -19.41 24.85 -31.84
CA LYS A 197 -18.09 24.86 -32.54
C LYS A 197 -17.32 23.54 -32.48
N ALA A 198 -17.72 22.61 -31.61
CA ALA A 198 -17.14 21.26 -31.52
C ALA A 198 -17.30 20.44 -32.83
N LYS A 199 -18.31 20.77 -33.65
CA LYS A 199 -18.52 20.16 -34.98
C LYS A 199 -17.38 20.47 -35.97
N VAL A 200 -16.77 21.65 -35.88
CA VAL A 200 -15.64 22.06 -36.75
C VAL A 200 -14.37 21.29 -36.35
N LEU A 201 -14.09 21.21 -35.06
CA LEU A 201 -13.00 20.39 -34.50
C LEU A 201 -13.13 18.91 -34.89
N ALA A 202 -14.34 18.34 -34.75
CA ALA A 202 -14.60 16.96 -35.12
C ALA A 202 -14.35 16.68 -36.61
N LYS A 203 -14.62 17.66 -37.48
CA LYS A 203 -14.39 17.58 -38.94
C LYS A 203 -12.90 17.61 -39.29
N ILE A 204 -12.10 18.42 -38.58
CA ILE A 204 -10.64 18.47 -38.74
C ILE A 204 -10.00 17.14 -38.30
N PHE A 205 -10.43 16.58 -37.17
CA PHE A 205 -9.90 15.30 -36.67
C PHE A 205 -10.38 14.07 -37.45
N SER A 206 -11.37 14.21 -38.35
CA SER A 206 -11.80 13.15 -39.27
C SER A 206 -10.95 13.06 -40.55
N LEU A 207 -10.02 13.98 -40.79
CA LEU A 207 -9.11 13.92 -41.94
C LEU A 207 -8.11 12.76 -41.82
N PRO A 208 -7.80 12.05 -42.93
CA PRO A 208 -6.81 10.97 -42.94
C PRO A 208 -5.43 11.53 -42.51
N GLY A 209 -4.84 10.92 -41.48
CA GLY A 209 -3.60 11.39 -40.83
C GLY A 209 -3.80 11.91 -39.39
N PHE A 210 -4.97 12.46 -39.07
CA PHE A 210 -5.28 13.02 -37.74
C PHE A 210 -6.17 12.13 -36.85
N SER A 211 -6.55 10.94 -37.34
CA SER A 211 -7.46 10.02 -36.63
C SER A 211 -6.92 9.52 -35.28
N ILE A 212 -5.59 9.42 -35.13
CA ILE A 212 -4.92 9.07 -33.86
C ILE A 212 -5.10 10.21 -32.84
N PHE A 213 -4.93 11.46 -33.26
CA PHE A 213 -5.17 12.64 -32.43
C PHE A 213 -6.65 12.78 -32.07
N GLY A 214 -7.57 12.48 -33.00
CA GLY A 214 -9.01 12.45 -32.72
C GLY A 214 -9.39 11.49 -31.60
N LYS A 215 -8.78 10.29 -31.52
CA LYS A 215 -9.01 9.33 -30.42
C LYS A 215 -8.48 9.84 -29.07
N ILE A 216 -7.31 10.47 -29.06
CA ILE A 216 -6.71 11.06 -27.85
C ILE A 216 -7.57 12.24 -27.37
N VAL A 217 -7.93 13.15 -28.27
CA VAL A 217 -8.76 14.33 -27.99
C VAL A 217 -10.15 13.92 -27.53
N LYS A 218 -10.78 12.89 -28.12
CA LYS A 218 -12.08 12.39 -27.66
C LYS A 218 -12.01 11.84 -26.23
N LYS A 219 -11.00 11.03 -25.92
CA LYS A 219 -10.78 10.47 -24.58
C LYS A 219 -10.52 11.54 -23.51
N PHE A 220 -9.80 12.60 -23.85
CA PHE A 220 -9.62 13.75 -22.98
C PHE A 220 -10.90 14.61 -22.92
N SER A 221 -11.52 14.90 -24.05
CA SER A 221 -12.79 15.65 -24.16
C SER A 221 -13.88 15.06 -23.27
N ASP A 222 -14.04 13.73 -23.23
CA ASP A 222 -15.03 13.07 -22.39
C ASP A 222 -14.76 13.30 -20.88
N ALA A 223 -13.48 13.39 -20.47
CA ALA A 223 -13.10 13.75 -19.11
C ALA A 223 -13.36 15.24 -18.80
N PHE A 224 -13.17 16.12 -19.79
CA PHE A 224 -13.39 17.56 -19.68
C PHE A 224 -14.86 18.00 -19.84
N VAL A 225 -15.73 17.15 -20.41
CA VAL A 225 -17.17 17.43 -20.55
C VAL A 225 -17.81 17.79 -19.21
N ASN A 226 -17.34 17.17 -18.11
CA ASN A 226 -17.84 17.42 -16.76
C ASN A 226 -17.57 18.86 -16.24
N PHE A 227 -16.69 19.62 -16.90
CA PHE A 227 -16.36 21.01 -16.58
C PHE A 227 -17.01 22.03 -17.52
N ARG A 228 -17.80 21.58 -18.50
CA ARG A 228 -18.50 22.49 -19.42
C ARG A 228 -19.49 23.38 -18.66
N GLY A 229 -19.44 24.67 -18.93
CA GLY A 229 -20.27 25.68 -18.26
C GLY A 229 -19.80 26.06 -16.85
N LYS A 230 -18.67 25.53 -16.37
CA LYS A 230 -18.05 25.88 -15.07
C LYS A 230 -16.96 26.95 -15.24
N ASN A 231 -17.32 28.03 -15.94
CA ASN A 231 -16.37 29.04 -16.40
C ASN A 231 -15.70 29.79 -15.23
N LYS A 232 -16.44 30.01 -14.14
CA LYS A 232 -15.93 30.68 -12.94
C LYS A 232 -14.81 29.85 -12.28
N GLU A 233 -15.05 28.56 -12.08
CA GLU A 233 -14.11 27.64 -11.44
C GLU A 233 -12.86 27.44 -12.29
N LEU A 234 -13.01 27.37 -13.61
CA LEU A 234 -11.89 27.31 -14.55
C LEU A 234 -11.07 28.61 -14.55
N ALA A 235 -11.72 29.78 -14.57
CA ALA A 235 -11.04 31.08 -14.52
C ALA A 235 -10.25 31.27 -13.22
N ILE A 236 -10.84 30.91 -12.07
CA ILE A 236 -10.14 30.92 -10.77
C ILE A 236 -8.93 29.98 -10.82
N SER A 237 -9.07 28.79 -11.41
CA SER A 237 -7.98 27.82 -11.51
C SER A 237 -6.83 28.30 -12.40
N ILE A 238 -7.14 29.00 -13.49
CA ILE A 238 -6.12 29.64 -14.35
C ILE A 238 -5.41 30.76 -13.60
N ALA A 239 -6.15 31.66 -12.94
CA ALA A 239 -5.58 32.75 -12.16
C ALA A 239 -4.64 32.24 -11.06
N LEU A 240 -5.07 31.23 -10.29
CA LEU A 240 -4.22 30.58 -9.29
C LEU A 240 -2.98 29.94 -9.91
N SER A 241 -3.08 29.37 -11.11
CA SER A 241 -1.92 28.75 -11.79
C SER A 241 -0.91 29.80 -12.26
N LEU A 242 -1.37 30.97 -12.71
CA LEU A 242 -0.50 32.09 -13.06
C LEU A 242 0.21 32.65 -11.82
N LEU A 243 -0.52 32.84 -10.70
CA LEU A 243 0.08 33.27 -9.43
C LEU A 243 1.11 32.26 -8.91
N LEU A 244 0.85 30.96 -9.07
CA LEU A 244 1.80 29.90 -8.73
C LEU A 244 3.09 29.99 -9.56
N GLN A 245 3.03 30.37 -10.84
CA GLN A 245 4.24 30.58 -11.65
C GLN A 245 5.09 31.73 -11.10
N ILE A 246 4.45 32.83 -10.67
CA ILE A 246 5.15 33.95 -10.02
C ILE A 246 5.84 33.46 -8.73
N ASN A 247 5.12 32.71 -7.88
CA ASN A 247 5.69 32.12 -6.66
C ASN A 247 6.92 31.23 -6.96
N VAL A 248 6.89 30.45 -8.05
CA VAL A 248 8.01 29.61 -8.48
C VAL A 248 9.21 30.46 -8.93
N ILE A 249 8.98 31.56 -9.66
CA ILE A 249 10.05 32.49 -10.07
C ILE A 249 10.73 33.10 -8.84
N PHE A 250 9.94 33.58 -7.87
CA PHE A 250 10.48 34.11 -6.60
C PHE A 250 11.26 33.06 -5.81
N HIS A 251 10.77 31.82 -5.73
CA HIS A 251 11.47 30.72 -5.09
C HIS A 251 12.88 30.52 -5.64
N TYR A 252 13.02 30.47 -6.97
CA TYR A 252 14.32 30.31 -7.61
C TYR A 252 15.20 31.55 -7.50
N TYR A 253 14.62 32.76 -7.58
CA TYR A 253 15.37 33.99 -7.34
C TYR A 253 15.98 34.01 -5.94
N LEU A 254 15.24 33.61 -4.90
CA LEU A 254 15.77 33.53 -3.54
C LEU A 254 16.92 32.52 -3.40
N ILE A 255 16.93 31.41 -4.16
CA ILE A 255 18.08 30.50 -4.17
C ILE A 255 19.30 31.18 -4.79
N SER A 256 19.11 31.98 -5.84
CA SER A 256 20.17 32.78 -6.46
C SER A 256 20.79 33.77 -5.48
N GLU A 257 19.94 34.52 -4.78
CA GLU A 257 20.36 35.48 -3.73
C GLU A 257 21.08 34.78 -2.59
N ALA A 258 20.55 33.64 -2.13
CA ALA A 258 21.20 32.87 -1.07
C ALA A 258 22.62 32.42 -1.46
N LEU A 259 22.84 32.10 -2.74
CA LEU A 259 24.15 31.70 -3.27
C LEU A 259 25.06 32.90 -3.65
N GLY A 260 24.59 34.13 -3.48
CA GLY A 260 25.32 35.34 -3.87
C GLY A 260 25.55 35.45 -5.38
N LEU A 261 24.63 34.92 -6.20
CA LEU A 261 24.73 35.04 -7.65
C LEU A 261 24.23 36.41 -8.10
N GLU A 262 25.04 37.16 -8.85
CA GLU A 262 24.73 38.50 -9.36
C GLU A 262 23.80 38.48 -10.60
N VAL A 263 22.74 37.68 -10.56
CA VAL A 263 21.77 37.57 -11.67
C VAL A 263 20.58 38.49 -11.41
N PRO A 264 20.28 39.47 -12.28
CA PRO A 264 19.17 40.39 -12.04
C PRO A 264 17.82 39.66 -11.97
N PHE A 265 16.96 40.06 -11.01
CA PHE A 265 15.63 39.45 -10.80
C PHE A 265 14.81 39.29 -12.09
N ILE A 266 14.83 40.30 -12.98
CA ILE A 266 14.09 40.28 -14.24
C ILE A 266 14.48 39.11 -15.16
N LYS A 267 15.71 38.59 -15.04
CA LYS A 267 16.17 37.44 -15.83
C LYS A 267 15.52 36.14 -15.38
N PHE A 268 15.11 36.00 -14.12
CA PHE A 268 14.42 34.80 -13.65
C PHE A 268 13.04 34.59 -14.28
N TRP A 269 12.38 35.67 -14.72
CA TRP A 269 11.14 35.61 -15.51
C TRP A 269 11.32 34.93 -16.87
N VAL A 270 12.57 34.79 -17.31
CA VAL A 270 12.93 34.17 -18.57
C VAL A 270 13.54 32.78 -18.33
N ILE A 271 14.54 32.72 -17.45
CA ILE A 271 15.28 31.49 -17.16
C ILE A 271 14.36 30.39 -16.64
N ILE A 272 13.51 30.71 -15.65
CA ILE A 272 12.73 29.69 -14.94
C ILE A 272 11.62 29.09 -15.81
N PRO A 273 10.76 29.88 -16.49
CA PRO A 273 9.74 29.30 -17.35
C PRO A 273 10.31 28.45 -18.49
N ILE A 274 11.42 28.88 -19.11
CA ILE A 274 12.07 28.12 -20.19
C ILE A 274 12.71 26.85 -19.62
N ALA A 275 13.43 26.95 -18.50
CA ALA A 275 14.07 25.78 -17.90
C ALA A 275 13.04 24.72 -17.48
N LEU A 276 11.93 25.14 -16.87
CA LEU A 276 10.85 24.24 -16.48
C LEU A 276 10.09 23.68 -17.69
N PHE A 277 9.88 24.48 -18.75
CA PHE A 277 9.29 24.01 -20.01
C PHE A 277 10.14 22.91 -20.66
N VAL A 278 11.45 23.10 -20.77
CA VAL A 278 12.35 22.08 -21.34
C VAL A 278 12.38 20.82 -20.47
N GLN A 279 12.31 20.97 -19.14
CA GLN A 279 12.22 19.82 -18.21
C GLN A 279 10.91 19.03 -18.32
N MET A 280 9.85 19.57 -18.96
CA MET A 280 8.63 18.80 -19.24
C MET A 280 8.86 17.68 -20.27
N ILE A 281 9.92 17.79 -21.08
CA ILE A 281 10.24 16.82 -22.11
C ILE A 281 10.69 15.52 -21.42
N PRO A 282 10.00 14.38 -21.62
CA PRO A 282 10.23 13.16 -20.85
C PRO A 282 11.44 12.36 -21.35
N VAL A 283 12.57 13.00 -21.62
CA VAL A 283 13.82 12.40 -22.12
C VAL A 283 14.80 11.99 -21.02
N SER A 284 14.63 12.52 -19.79
CA SER A 284 15.42 12.16 -18.61
C SER A 284 14.52 11.73 -17.44
N ILE A 285 15.11 11.11 -16.41
CA ILE A 285 14.37 10.75 -15.19
C ILE A 285 14.22 12.02 -14.34
N ASN A 286 12.98 12.48 -14.16
CA ASN A 286 12.66 13.67 -13.35
C ASN A 286 13.48 14.93 -13.67
N GLY A 287 13.91 15.09 -14.93
CA GLY A 287 14.72 16.25 -15.35
C GLY A 287 16.19 16.16 -14.97
N ILE A 288 16.65 15.10 -14.29
CA ILE A 288 18.05 14.94 -13.85
C ILE A 288 18.99 14.95 -15.06
N GLY A 289 20.05 15.74 -14.98
CA GLY A 289 21.00 16.00 -16.06
C GLY A 289 20.56 17.18 -16.92
N ILE A 290 19.30 17.23 -17.34
CA ILE A 290 18.78 18.36 -18.13
C ILE A 290 18.76 19.64 -17.27
N ARG A 291 18.22 19.55 -16.06
CA ARG A 291 18.08 20.69 -15.15
C ARG A 291 19.41 21.35 -14.82
N GLU A 292 20.41 20.56 -14.46
CA GLU A 292 21.76 21.05 -14.12
C GLU A 292 22.39 21.75 -15.34
N ASN A 293 22.28 21.15 -16.54
CA ASN A 293 22.80 21.75 -17.77
C ASN A 293 22.05 23.05 -18.15
N LEU A 294 20.72 23.10 -17.95
CA LEU A 294 19.94 24.30 -18.22
C LEU A 294 20.32 25.45 -17.29
N TYR A 295 20.51 25.19 -16.00
CA TYR A 295 20.91 26.24 -15.07
C TYR A 295 22.36 26.69 -15.27
N VAL A 296 23.29 25.76 -15.54
CA VAL A 296 24.67 26.13 -15.95
C VAL A 296 24.67 26.99 -17.21
N PHE A 297 23.86 26.63 -18.21
CA PHE A 297 23.73 27.42 -19.43
C PHE A 297 23.16 28.81 -19.15
N PHE A 298 21.98 28.89 -18.53
CA PHE A 298 21.26 30.15 -18.37
C PHE A 298 21.90 31.09 -17.36
N LEU A 299 22.32 30.60 -16.19
CA LEU A 299 22.97 31.44 -15.18
C LEU A 299 24.39 31.81 -15.64
N GLY A 300 25.05 30.96 -16.40
CA GLY A 300 26.36 31.24 -17.01
C GLY A 300 26.34 32.42 -18.00
N LEU A 301 25.21 32.66 -18.69
CA LEU A 301 25.04 33.88 -19.52
C LEU A 301 25.13 35.17 -18.70
N TYR A 302 24.93 35.09 -17.38
CA TYR A 302 24.96 36.20 -16.45
C TYR A 302 26.15 36.10 -15.47
N GLY A 303 27.19 35.36 -15.84
CA GLY A 303 28.45 35.31 -15.10
C GLY A 303 28.51 34.29 -13.95
N ALA A 304 27.47 33.47 -13.74
CA ALA A 304 27.53 32.42 -12.74
C ALA A 304 28.52 31.31 -13.14
N SER A 305 29.33 30.86 -12.18
CA SER A 305 30.24 29.72 -12.39
C SER A 305 29.46 28.42 -12.61
N VAL A 306 30.12 27.42 -13.21
CA VAL A 306 29.56 26.07 -13.34
C VAL A 306 29.23 25.48 -11.96
N ALA A 307 30.14 25.62 -11.00
CA ALA A 307 29.98 25.10 -9.64
C ALA A 307 28.76 25.70 -8.93
N SER A 308 28.62 27.02 -8.92
CA SER A 308 27.52 27.71 -8.25
C SER A 308 26.17 27.50 -8.94
N SER A 309 26.15 27.31 -10.27
CA SER A 309 24.95 26.95 -11.03
C SER A 309 24.49 25.51 -10.75
N ILE A 310 25.42 24.57 -10.54
CA ILE A 310 25.09 23.20 -10.10
C ILE A 310 24.58 23.22 -8.66
N ALA A 311 25.23 24.00 -7.77
CA ALA A 311 24.78 24.21 -6.40
C ALA A 311 23.33 24.74 -6.36
N PHE A 312 23.01 25.74 -7.20
CA PHE A 312 21.64 26.24 -7.40
C PHE A 312 20.66 25.12 -7.77
N SER A 313 21.01 24.29 -8.76
CA SER A 313 20.18 23.15 -9.18
C SER A 313 19.95 22.15 -8.05
N TRP A 314 21.01 21.81 -7.32
CA TRP A 314 20.99 20.80 -6.26
C TRP A 314 20.23 21.25 -5.02
N ILE A 315 20.37 22.51 -4.63
CA ILE A 315 19.58 23.11 -3.53
C ILE A 315 18.10 23.08 -3.90
N ALA A 316 17.73 23.55 -5.09
CA ALA A 316 16.34 23.53 -5.55
C ALA A 316 15.77 22.11 -5.57
N TYR A 317 16.52 21.14 -6.09
CA TYR A 317 16.07 19.75 -6.10
C TYR A 317 16.04 19.11 -4.71
N GLY A 318 17.00 19.43 -3.85
CA GLY A 318 17.06 18.98 -2.46
C GLY A 318 15.81 19.40 -1.67
N MET A 319 15.34 20.63 -1.87
CA MET A 319 14.08 21.11 -1.28
C MET A 319 12.87 20.26 -1.73
N ILE A 320 12.81 19.90 -3.02
CA ILE A 320 11.76 19.02 -3.56
C ILE A 320 11.84 17.61 -2.95
N LEU A 321 13.04 17.08 -2.75
CA LEU A 321 13.26 15.78 -2.10
C LEU A 321 12.84 15.80 -0.62
N LEU A 322 13.18 16.85 0.12
CA LEU A 322 12.78 17.04 1.52
C LEU A 322 11.25 17.04 1.67
N LEU A 323 10.55 17.73 0.78
CA LEU A 323 9.09 17.73 0.77
C LEU A 323 8.51 16.35 0.41
N GLY A 324 9.13 15.64 -0.52
CA GLY A 324 8.77 14.26 -0.83
C GLY A 324 8.95 13.33 0.36
N LEU A 325 10.05 13.46 1.11
CA LEU A 325 10.28 12.70 2.34
C LEU A 325 9.18 12.98 3.36
N PHE A 326 8.83 14.25 3.57
CA PHE A 326 7.70 14.63 4.42
C PHE A 326 6.38 14.01 3.95
N GLY A 327 6.14 13.98 2.64
CA GLY A 327 5.03 13.28 2.01
C GLY A 327 5.00 11.78 2.27
N GLY A 328 6.17 11.12 2.26
CA GLY A 328 6.34 9.70 2.58
C GLY A 328 6.04 9.41 4.05
N ILE A 329 6.51 10.26 4.96
CA ILE A 329 6.15 10.20 6.38
C ILE A 329 4.64 10.32 6.55
N LEU A 330 4.01 11.32 5.92
CA LEU A 330 2.55 11.47 5.93
C LEU A 330 1.83 10.25 5.35
N TYR A 331 2.38 9.60 4.32
CA TYR A 331 1.81 8.38 3.75
C TYR A 331 1.81 7.20 4.74
N ILE A 332 2.87 7.06 5.54
CA ILE A 332 2.98 6.02 6.57
C ILE A 332 1.98 6.27 7.71
N PHE A 333 1.84 7.52 8.16
CA PHE A 333 1.01 7.88 9.31
C PHE A 333 -0.45 8.22 8.97
N ARG A 334 -0.81 8.37 7.68
CA ARG A 334 -2.21 8.63 7.31
C ARG A 334 -3.06 7.40 7.62
N LYS A 335 -4.05 7.56 8.51
CA LYS A 335 -5.06 6.53 8.72
C LYS A 335 -5.81 6.30 7.41
N GLU A 336 -5.83 5.06 6.94
CA GLU A 336 -6.68 4.69 5.81
C GLU A 336 -8.15 4.78 6.25
N GLU A 337 -8.86 5.81 5.79
CA GLU A 337 -10.32 5.77 5.81
C GLU A 337 -10.76 4.70 4.82
N LYS A 338 -11.27 3.58 5.34
CA LYS A 338 -11.88 2.55 4.50
C LYS A 338 -13.09 3.17 3.80
N VAL A 339 -13.15 3.02 2.48
CA VAL A 339 -14.36 3.31 1.71
C VAL A 339 -15.44 2.45 2.32
N ASP A 340 -16.46 3.08 2.91
CA ASP A 340 -17.61 2.36 3.39
C ASP A 340 -18.44 1.93 2.18
N LEU A 341 -18.07 0.79 1.59
CA LEU A 341 -18.78 0.19 0.47
C LEU A 341 -20.23 -0.13 0.86
N LYS A 342 -20.52 -0.29 2.16
CA LYS A 342 -21.90 -0.42 2.66
C LYS A 342 -22.69 0.87 2.53
N SER A 343 -22.08 2.04 2.69
CA SER A 343 -22.79 3.33 2.52
C SER A 343 -23.28 3.61 1.08
N LEU A 344 -22.78 2.86 0.09
CA LEU A 344 -23.24 2.90 -1.29
C LEU A 344 -24.41 1.93 -1.54
N GLU A 345 -24.57 0.90 -0.72
CA GLU A 345 -25.68 -0.07 -0.74
C GLU A 345 -26.81 0.31 0.24
N GLU A 346 -26.46 0.93 1.37
CA GLU A 346 -27.39 1.34 2.46
C GLU A 346 -28.28 2.53 2.09
N LYS A 347 -28.10 3.15 0.91
CA LYS A 347 -29.04 4.15 0.39
C LYS A 347 -30.32 3.56 -0.20
N GLU A 348 -30.44 2.23 -0.29
CA GLU A 348 -31.60 1.54 -0.86
C GLU A 348 -32.39 0.68 0.16
N MET A 349 -31.97 0.56 1.42
CA MET A 349 -32.72 -0.22 2.40
C MET A 349 -32.73 0.48 3.77
N SER A 350 -33.69 1.38 3.94
CA SER A 350 -34.17 1.78 5.27
C SER A 350 -35.18 0.77 5.80
N GLU A 351 -35.22 0.64 7.12
CA GLU A 351 -36.21 -0.07 7.96
C GLU A 351 -35.90 -1.52 8.34
N SER A 352 -35.36 -1.72 9.54
CA SER A 352 -36.17 -2.21 10.67
C SER A 352 -35.30 -2.36 11.93
N GLU A 353 -35.81 -1.84 13.03
CA GLU A 353 -35.28 -2.00 14.38
C GLU A 353 -35.61 -3.41 14.92
N THR A 354 -34.76 -3.98 15.78
CA THR A 354 -35.16 -4.35 17.15
C THR A 354 -33.96 -4.90 17.94
N THR A 355 -34.03 -4.64 19.24
CA THR A 355 -32.97 -4.78 20.23
C THR A 355 -33.11 -6.10 21.00
N LYS A 356 -31.98 -6.58 21.51
CA LYS A 356 -31.77 -7.55 22.61
C LYS A 356 -31.51 -9.01 22.20
N THR A 357 -30.30 -9.43 22.60
CA THR A 357 -29.83 -10.73 23.14
C THR A 357 -28.53 -11.09 22.43
N ARG A 358 -27.43 -10.43 22.83
CA ARG A 358 -26.21 -10.30 22.02
C ARG A 358 -24.97 -10.78 22.78
N ASP A 359 -25.13 -11.89 23.49
CA ASP A 359 -24.07 -12.43 24.33
C ASP A 359 -23.39 -13.63 23.64
N GLU A 360 -22.06 -13.50 23.59
CA GLU A 360 -21.07 -14.59 23.51
C GLU A 360 -20.59 -15.12 22.14
N ILE A 361 -21.11 -14.69 20.98
CA ILE A 361 -20.56 -15.11 19.67
C ILE A 361 -19.82 -13.99 18.90
N LEU A 362 -19.55 -12.87 19.58
CA LEU A 362 -19.11 -11.63 18.94
C LEU A 362 -17.83 -11.00 19.51
N ASP A 363 -17.02 -11.65 20.34
CA ASP A 363 -15.97 -10.93 21.07
C ASP A 363 -14.83 -10.40 20.21
N THR A 364 -14.30 -11.18 19.25
CA THR A 364 -13.24 -10.67 18.36
C THR A 364 -13.74 -9.55 17.43
N GLN A 365 -14.97 -9.65 16.93
CA GLN A 365 -15.56 -8.59 16.10
C GLN A 365 -15.96 -7.36 16.95
N LYS A 366 -16.51 -7.56 18.16
CA LYS A 366 -16.78 -6.49 19.13
C LYS A 366 -15.49 -5.76 19.48
N GLU A 367 -14.42 -6.46 19.83
CA GLU A 367 -13.09 -5.87 20.10
C GLU A 367 -12.59 -5.06 18.90
N LEU A 368 -12.61 -5.64 17.70
CA LEU A 368 -12.14 -4.97 16.48
C LEU A 368 -12.98 -3.74 16.10
N PHE A 369 -14.28 -3.75 16.36
CA PHE A 369 -15.19 -2.65 16.02
C PHE A 369 -15.58 -1.76 17.20
N ASP A 370 -15.02 -1.99 18.39
CA ASP A 370 -15.30 -1.18 19.58
C ASP A 370 -14.87 0.28 19.36
N LYS A 371 -15.82 1.21 19.27
CA LYS A 371 -15.53 2.63 19.03
C LYS A 371 -14.80 3.28 20.21
N LYS A 372 -14.83 2.67 21.40
CA LYS A 372 -14.18 3.20 22.61
C LYS A 372 -12.69 2.86 22.68
N LYS A 373 -12.23 1.82 21.98
CA LYS A 373 -10.83 1.40 21.97
C LYS A 373 -10.09 1.98 20.76
N SER A 374 -8.88 2.48 20.98
CA SER A 374 -7.98 2.89 19.89
C SER A 374 -7.54 1.69 19.04
N SER A 375 -7.18 1.90 17.78
CA SER A 375 -6.68 0.82 16.90
C SER A 375 -5.46 0.10 17.48
N MET A 376 -4.59 0.81 18.19
CA MET A 376 -3.43 0.22 18.86
C MET A 376 -3.85 -0.69 20.01
N GLN A 377 -4.81 -0.27 20.85
CA GLN A 377 -5.32 -1.11 21.94
C GLN A 377 -5.96 -2.39 21.39
N LYS A 378 -6.76 -2.27 20.33
CA LYS A 378 -7.37 -3.43 19.66
C LYS A 378 -6.32 -4.39 19.12
N TYR A 379 -5.25 -3.87 18.51
CA TYR A 379 -4.15 -4.67 18.01
C TYR A 379 -3.40 -5.38 19.16
N GLN A 380 -3.10 -4.67 20.24
CA GLN A 380 -2.46 -5.24 21.42
C GLN A 380 -3.29 -6.34 22.07
N GLU A 381 -4.60 -6.15 22.19
CA GLU A 381 -5.51 -7.16 22.73
C GLU A 381 -5.61 -8.37 21.81
N LEU A 382 -5.74 -8.17 20.49
CA LEU A 382 -5.92 -9.28 19.54
C LEU A 382 -4.65 -10.07 19.25
N ILE A 383 -3.48 -9.41 19.23
CA ILE A 383 -2.21 -10.02 18.79
C ILE A 383 -1.31 -10.33 19.96
N LEU A 384 -1.16 -9.40 20.92
CA LEU A 384 -0.25 -9.61 22.04
C LEU A 384 -0.94 -10.25 23.25
N GLY A 385 -2.26 -10.07 23.38
CA GLY A 385 -3.02 -10.41 24.58
C GLY A 385 -2.62 -9.61 25.83
N GLN A 386 -1.81 -8.56 25.68
CA GLN A 386 -1.30 -7.74 26.78
C GLN A 386 -1.18 -6.28 26.38
N LYS A 387 -1.43 -5.39 27.35
CA LYS A 387 -1.24 -3.95 27.19
C LYS A 387 0.21 -3.57 27.53
N GLY A 388 0.76 -2.63 26.77
CA GLY A 388 2.07 -2.03 27.03
C GLY A 388 2.84 -1.68 25.77
N LEU A 389 3.28 -0.42 25.65
CA LEU A 389 4.00 0.07 24.49
C LEU A 389 5.32 -0.69 24.26
N TRP A 390 6.07 -0.98 25.32
CA TRP A 390 7.33 -1.74 25.20
C TRP A 390 7.11 -3.16 24.70
N LYS A 391 6.06 -3.84 25.18
CA LYS A 391 5.70 -5.19 24.73
C LYS A 391 5.35 -5.19 23.24
N LEU A 392 4.60 -4.18 22.79
CA LEU A 392 4.28 -3.96 21.38
C LEU A 392 5.54 -3.73 20.56
N ILE A 393 6.40 -2.78 20.94
CA ILE A 393 7.64 -2.49 20.21
C ILE A 393 8.53 -3.74 20.12
N LYS A 394 8.68 -4.47 21.23
CA LYS A 394 9.47 -5.71 21.29
C LYS A 394 8.92 -6.76 20.33
N TYR A 395 7.60 -6.98 20.35
CA TYR A 395 6.93 -7.90 19.45
C TYR A 395 7.10 -7.49 17.98
N GLU A 396 6.78 -6.24 17.64
CA GLU A 396 6.90 -5.73 16.27
C GLU A 396 8.34 -5.80 15.76
N PHE A 397 9.32 -5.48 16.59
CA PHE A 397 10.74 -5.59 16.24
C PHE A 397 11.10 -7.03 15.88
N VAL A 398 10.81 -7.99 16.77
CA VAL A 398 11.12 -9.41 16.51
C VAL A 398 10.41 -9.88 15.24
N MET A 399 9.10 -9.65 15.11
CA MET A 399 8.33 -10.15 13.97
C MET A 399 8.73 -9.48 12.65
N THR A 400 8.93 -8.16 12.62
CA THR A 400 9.24 -7.42 11.38
C THR A 400 10.59 -7.83 10.80
N PHE A 401 11.60 -8.07 11.64
CA PHE A 401 12.96 -8.35 11.19
C PHE A 401 13.24 -9.83 10.92
N THR A 402 12.52 -10.75 11.58
CA THR A 402 12.87 -12.19 11.48
C THR A 402 11.81 -13.07 10.83
N ASN A 403 10.54 -12.67 10.79
CA ASN A 403 9.46 -13.58 10.40
C ASN A 403 9.56 -14.02 8.92
N TRP A 404 9.78 -13.08 8.01
CA TRP A 404 9.79 -13.33 6.55
C TRP A 404 11.15 -13.79 5.99
N LEU A 405 12.22 -13.69 6.79
CA LEU A 405 13.59 -13.89 6.30
C LEU A 405 13.88 -15.38 6.05
N PRO A 406 14.16 -15.82 4.81
CA PRO A 406 14.43 -17.23 4.51
C PRO A 406 15.88 -17.64 4.85
N GLY A 407 16.14 -18.94 4.76
CA GLY A 407 17.48 -19.52 4.85
C GLY A 407 18.07 -19.59 6.26
N ALA A 408 19.35 -19.98 6.33
CA ALA A 408 20.06 -20.25 7.59
C ALA A 408 20.12 -19.02 8.52
N LEU A 409 20.29 -17.82 7.97
CA LEU A 409 20.28 -16.58 8.75
C LEU A 409 18.92 -16.36 9.42
N GLY A 410 17.82 -16.55 8.69
CA GLY A 410 16.47 -16.44 9.25
C GLY A 410 16.22 -17.46 10.36
N LEU A 411 16.65 -18.71 10.17
CA LEU A 411 16.55 -19.77 11.18
C LEU A 411 17.33 -19.40 12.46
N LEU A 412 18.56 -18.91 12.31
CA LEU A 412 19.39 -18.46 13.43
C LEU A 412 18.78 -17.26 14.15
N LEU A 413 18.29 -16.25 13.43
CA LEU A 413 17.67 -15.08 14.04
C LEU A 413 16.39 -15.44 14.79
N ARG A 414 15.50 -16.26 14.22
CA ARG A 414 14.26 -16.68 14.89
C ARG A 414 14.54 -17.51 16.13
N SER A 415 15.46 -18.48 16.07
CA SER A 415 15.85 -19.28 17.26
C SER A 415 16.43 -18.43 18.40
N LYS A 416 17.00 -17.26 18.12
CA LYS A 416 17.51 -16.33 19.15
C LYS A 416 16.48 -15.28 19.60
N LEU A 417 15.64 -14.79 18.70
CA LEU A 417 14.77 -13.65 18.96
C LEU A 417 13.34 -14.03 19.35
N TYR A 418 12.78 -15.13 18.84
CA TYR A 418 11.45 -15.61 19.23
C TYR A 418 11.32 -15.94 20.73
N PRO A 419 12.33 -16.55 21.40
CA PRO A 419 12.29 -16.76 22.84
C PRO A 419 12.07 -15.48 23.67
N MET A 420 12.37 -14.31 23.10
CA MET A 420 12.16 -13.04 23.80
C MET A 420 10.68 -12.64 23.91
N ILE A 421 9.81 -13.16 23.04
CA ILE A 421 8.38 -12.80 23.02
C ILE A 421 7.47 -13.89 23.57
N PHE A 422 7.91 -15.15 23.52
CA PHE A 422 7.18 -16.30 24.03
C PHE A 422 7.15 -16.36 25.58
N GLY A 423 6.23 -17.15 26.14
CA GLY A 423 6.15 -17.41 27.58
C GLY A 423 7.38 -18.18 28.08
N SER A 424 7.73 -19.27 27.38
CA SER A 424 9.01 -19.96 27.56
C SER A 424 9.39 -20.74 26.30
N VAL A 425 10.69 -20.87 26.04
CA VAL A 425 11.24 -21.69 24.95
C VAL A 425 12.45 -22.45 25.48
N GLY A 426 12.48 -23.75 25.25
CA GLY A 426 13.60 -24.62 25.56
C GLY A 426 14.81 -24.46 24.64
N ARG A 427 15.69 -25.44 24.68
CA ARG A 427 16.92 -25.52 23.89
C ARG A 427 16.66 -26.21 22.56
N ASN A 428 17.48 -25.87 21.57
CA ASN A 428 17.45 -26.52 20.25
C ASN A 428 16.05 -26.46 19.59
N VAL A 429 15.42 -25.29 19.61
CA VAL A 429 14.13 -25.06 18.95
C VAL A 429 14.32 -24.38 17.60
N ALA A 430 13.74 -24.99 16.56
CA ALA A 430 13.76 -24.48 15.20
C ALA A 430 12.42 -23.83 14.83
N PHE A 431 12.48 -22.63 14.26
CA PHE A 431 11.31 -21.88 13.80
C PHE A 431 11.41 -21.60 12.30
N GLY A 432 10.41 -22.04 11.55
CA GLY A 432 10.19 -21.75 10.14
C GLY A 432 9.84 -20.29 9.87
N THR A 433 9.76 -19.96 8.60
CA THR A 433 9.36 -18.64 8.07
C THR A 433 7.85 -18.44 8.17
N ASN A 434 7.45 -17.18 8.28
CA ASN A 434 6.05 -16.74 8.19
C ASN A 434 5.11 -17.44 9.20
N ILE A 435 5.61 -17.72 10.40
CA ILE A 435 4.79 -18.22 11.50
C ILE A 435 3.92 -17.06 12.01
N ALA A 436 2.60 -17.27 12.07
CA ALA A 436 1.70 -16.33 12.73
C ALA A 436 1.69 -16.64 14.23
N ILE A 437 2.02 -15.64 15.05
CA ILE A 437 2.11 -15.79 16.50
C ILE A 437 1.11 -14.84 17.14
N ARG A 438 0.28 -15.33 18.06
CA ARG A 438 -0.67 -14.51 18.82
C ARG A 438 -0.68 -14.94 20.27
N HIS A 439 -0.82 -13.96 21.16
CA HIS A 439 -0.73 -14.10 22.61
C HIS A 439 0.56 -14.85 23.02
N PRO A 440 1.75 -14.43 22.52
CA PRO A 440 2.97 -15.23 22.62
C PRO A 440 3.39 -15.55 24.06
N HIS A 441 3.05 -14.67 25.01
CA HIS A 441 3.32 -14.86 26.43
C HIS A 441 2.60 -16.08 27.06
N LYS A 442 1.59 -16.66 26.37
CA LYS A 442 0.87 -17.88 26.76
C LYS A 442 1.32 -19.12 25.98
N ILE A 443 2.42 -19.02 25.23
CA ILE A 443 2.96 -20.12 24.45
C ILE A 443 4.25 -20.60 25.11
N HIS A 444 4.28 -21.88 25.46
CA HIS A 444 5.37 -22.55 26.17
C HIS A 444 5.88 -23.71 25.34
N ILE A 445 7.18 -23.70 25.01
CA ILE A 445 7.82 -24.68 24.12
C ILE A 445 8.99 -25.35 24.83
N GLY A 446 9.06 -26.68 24.77
CA GLY A 446 10.12 -27.51 25.34
C GLY A 446 11.42 -27.54 24.53
N ASP A 447 12.26 -28.53 24.82
CA ASP A 447 13.55 -28.77 24.17
C ASP A 447 13.36 -29.58 22.87
N ASN A 448 14.24 -29.37 21.87
CA ASN A 448 14.29 -30.15 20.63
C ASN A 448 13.01 -30.10 19.78
N VAL A 449 12.35 -28.95 19.73
CA VAL A 449 11.10 -28.73 19.00
C VAL A 449 11.35 -28.14 17.62
N VAL A 450 10.56 -28.55 16.64
CA VAL A 450 10.53 -27.93 15.30
C VAL A 450 9.13 -27.40 15.02
N ILE A 451 9.03 -26.10 14.77
CA ILE A 451 7.84 -25.46 14.21
C ILE A 451 8.16 -25.05 12.77
N ASP A 452 7.56 -25.71 11.78
CA ASP A 452 7.90 -25.50 10.38
C ASP A 452 7.22 -24.23 9.78
N ASP A 453 7.48 -23.97 8.51
CA ASP A 453 7.01 -22.77 7.80
C ASP A 453 5.48 -22.62 7.82
N HIS A 454 5.02 -21.36 7.90
CA HIS A 454 3.61 -20.98 7.76
C HIS A 454 2.66 -21.55 8.84
N CYS A 455 3.19 -22.01 9.97
CA CYS A 455 2.35 -22.41 11.09
C CYS A 455 1.62 -21.21 11.72
N VAL A 456 0.49 -21.49 12.37
CA VAL A 456 -0.22 -20.52 13.21
C VAL A 456 -0.18 -21.02 14.64
N LEU A 457 0.37 -20.21 15.54
CA LEU A 457 0.38 -20.44 16.99
C LEU A 457 -0.42 -19.32 17.64
N ASP A 458 -1.67 -19.60 18.01
CA ASP A 458 -2.58 -18.63 18.60
C ASP A 458 -3.05 -19.11 19.98
N ALA A 459 -2.59 -18.44 21.03
CA ALA A 459 -2.96 -18.75 22.41
C ALA A 459 -4.01 -17.78 22.97
N LYS A 460 -4.96 -17.33 22.14
CA LYS A 460 -6.04 -16.44 22.57
C LYS A 460 -6.92 -17.08 23.66
N GLY A 461 -7.46 -16.21 24.51
CA GLY A 461 -8.35 -16.53 25.61
C GLY A 461 -8.00 -15.72 26.85
N GLU A 462 -9.00 -15.41 27.68
CA GLU A 462 -8.81 -14.70 28.95
C GLU A 462 -8.56 -15.70 30.10
N GLY A 463 -9.33 -16.79 30.13
CA GLY A 463 -9.33 -17.77 31.23
C GLY A 463 -8.37 -18.95 31.11
N ASN A 464 -7.67 -19.09 29.98
CA ASN A 464 -6.83 -20.24 29.67
C ASN A 464 -5.34 -20.04 29.98
N LYS A 465 -4.61 -21.15 30.11
CA LYS A 465 -3.14 -21.15 30.17
C LYS A 465 -2.53 -20.92 28.79
N GLY A 466 -3.15 -21.45 27.73
CA GLY A 466 -2.77 -21.25 26.34
C GLY A 466 -2.24 -22.52 25.66
N LEU A 467 -1.09 -22.40 25.00
CA LEU A 467 -0.50 -23.45 24.19
C LEU A 467 0.78 -23.98 24.85
N THR A 468 0.80 -25.27 25.16
CA THR A 468 1.97 -25.97 25.71
C THR A 468 2.46 -27.02 24.73
N ILE A 469 3.75 -26.98 24.42
CA ILE A 469 4.43 -27.90 23.50
C ILE A 469 5.60 -28.55 24.26
N GLY A 470 5.55 -29.86 24.41
CA GLY A 470 6.56 -30.69 25.07
C GLY A 470 7.88 -30.81 24.29
N ASN A 471 8.75 -31.68 24.76
CA ASN A 471 10.06 -31.93 24.16
C ASN A 471 9.96 -32.81 22.92
N GLY A 472 10.84 -32.62 21.94
CA GLY A 472 10.91 -33.49 20.76
C GLY A 472 9.69 -33.39 19.83
N VAL A 473 8.86 -32.35 19.99
CA VAL A 473 7.66 -32.16 19.17
C VAL A 473 8.02 -31.63 17.78
N PHE A 474 7.34 -32.16 16.76
CA PHE A 474 7.40 -31.66 15.39
C PHE A 474 6.03 -31.13 14.97
N VAL A 475 5.96 -29.87 14.54
CA VAL A 475 4.76 -29.25 13.96
C VAL A 475 5.03 -28.94 12.49
N GLY A 476 4.38 -29.69 11.62
CA GLY A 476 4.53 -29.57 10.18
C GLY A 476 3.96 -28.28 9.58
N ARG A 477 4.43 -27.93 8.38
CA ARG A 477 4.03 -26.74 7.61
C ARG A 477 2.53 -26.54 7.50
N ASN A 478 2.14 -25.27 7.51
CA ASN A 478 0.75 -24.80 7.39
C ASN A 478 -0.19 -25.34 8.48
N THR A 479 0.34 -25.91 9.57
CA THR A 479 -0.49 -26.39 10.68
C THR A 479 -0.93 -25.24 11.57
N ILE A 480 -2.18 -25.30 12.01
CA ILE A 480 -2.84 -24.27 12.79
C ILE A 480 -3.13 -24.83 14.19
N LEU A 481 -2.57 -24.18 15.22
CA LEU A 481 -2.83 -24.44 16.63
C LEU A 481 -3.50 -23.19 17.22
N THR A 482 -4.80 -23.25 17.50
CA THR A 482 -5.59 -22.08 17.95
C THR A 482 -6.36 -22.37 19.21
N CYS A 483 -6.11 -21.57 20.24
CA CYS A 483 -6.86 -21.55 21.49
C CYS A 483 -7.93 -20.45 21.44
N HIS A 484 -9.12 -20.79 21.90
CA HIS A 484 -10.27 -19.90 22.07
C HIS A 484 -10.84 -20.15 23.48
N ASP A 485 -10.14 -19.70 24.52
CA ASP A 485 -10.43 -19.95 25.95
C ASP A 485 -10.25 -21.40 26.45
N GLY A 486 -9.96 -22.36 25.56
CA GLY A 486 -9.43 -23.68 25.93
C GLY A 486 -7.90 -23.75 25.87
N ASP A 487 -7.34 -24.82 26.42
CA ASP A 487 -5.90 -25.11 26.36
C ASP A 487 -5.59 -26.14 25.26
N ILE A 488 -4.44 -26.01 24.60
CA ILE A 488 -3.85 -27.06 23.76
C ILE A 488 -2.56 -27.53 24.43
N VAL A 489 -2.48 -28.82 24.74
CA VAL A 489 -1.31 -29.45 25.35
C VAL A 489 -0.82 -30.57 24.44
N LEU A 490 0.39 -30.39 23.90
CA LEU A 490 1.13 -31.44 23.21
C LEU A 490 2.22 -31.91 24.16
N GLU A 491 2.20 -33.16 24.59
CA GLU A 491 3.25 -33.74 25.42
C GLU A 491 4.48 -34.13 24.56
N ASP A 492 5.42 -34.87 25.15
CA ASP A 492 6.71 -35.16 24.55
C ASP A 492 6.60 -36.12 23.35
N ASN A 493 7.46 -35.92 22.34
CA ASN A 493 7.57 -36.75 21.14
C ASN A 493 6.27 -36.82 20.30
N VAL A 494 5.45 -35.77 20.33
CA VAL A 494 4.30 -35.63 19.43
C VAL A 494 4.75 -35.18 18.05
N ASN A 495 4.36 -35.92 17.01
CA ASN A 495 4.58 -35.54 15.61
C ASN A 495 3.26 -35.15 14.95
N ILE A 496 3.16 -33.89 14.54
CA ILE A 496 2.03 -33.34 13.81
C ILE A 496 2.41 -33.13 12.34
N GLY A 497 1.72 -33.82 11.44
CA GLY A 497 1.88 -33.70 10.00
C GLY A 497 1.46 -32.34 9.45
N PHE A 498 1.58 -32.21 8.13
CA PHE A 498 1.34 -30.95 7.42
C PHE A 498 -0.15 -30.60 7.28
N ASN A 499 -0.47 -29.31 7.29
CA ASN A 499 -1.81 -28.78 7.07
C ASN A 499 -2.86 -29.31 8.06
N CYS A 500 -2.46 -29.60 9.30
CA CYS A 500 -3.42 -29.98 10.35
C CYS A 500 -4.05 -28.74 10.99
N VAL A 501 -5.22 -28.90 11.59
CA VAL A 501 -5.84 -27.84 12.40
C VAL A 501 -6.27 -28.42 13.73
N ILE A 502 -5.79 -27.81 14.80
CA ILE A 502 -6.15 -28.12 16.19
C ILE A 502 -6.75 -26.85 16.77
N SER A 503 -8.06 -26.85 17.01
CA SER A 503 -8.80 -25.69 17.50
C SER A 503 -9.54 -26.02 18.78
N SER A 504 -9.17 -25.31 19.85
CA SER A 504 -9.64 -25.58 21.21
C SER A 504 -10.59 -24.47 21.68
N LEU A 505 -11.84 -24.85 21.98
CA LEU A 505 -12.74 -24.06 22.85
C LEU A 505 -12.71 -24.63 24.28
N GLY A 506 -12.61 -25.95 24.41
CA GLY A 506 -12.27 -26.72 25.60
C GLY A 506 -10.91 -27.41 25.42
N SER A 507 -10.37 -27.96 26.51
CA SER A 507 -9.00 -28.50 26.53
C SER A 507 -8.78 -29.63 25.52
N ILE A 508 -7.75 -29.52 24.69
CA ILE A 508 -7.26 -30.59 23.81
C ILE A 508 -5.90 -31.03 24.32
N VAL A 509 -5.79 -32.31 24.69
CA VAL A 509 -4.55 -32.88 25.21
C VAL A 509 -4.15 -34.07 24.35
N ILE A 510 -2.94 -34.01 23.83
CA ILE A 510 -2.31 -35.02 22.99
C ILE A 510 -1.09 -35.52 23.76
N LYS A 511 -1.15 -36.76 24.24
CA LYS A 511 -0.14 -37.33 25.12
C LYS A 511 1.15 -37.72 24.40
N GLU A 512 2.06 -38.40 25.09
CA GLU A 512 3.38 -38.69 24.53
C GLU A 512 3.37 -39.69 23.36
N ASN A 513 4.38 -39.57 22.50
CA ASN A 513 4.72 -40.54 21.43
C ASN A 513 3.64 -40.68 20.34
N HIS A 514 3.11 -39.56 19.84
CA HIS A 514 2.10 -39.58 18.78
C HIS A 514 2.65 -39.38 17.38
N LEU A 515 1.97 -40.04 16.43
CA LEU A 515 2.11 -39.75 15.02
C LEU A 515 0.76 -39.34 14.45
N MET A 516 0.64 -38.08 14.04
CA MET A 516 -0.54 -37.57 13.33
C MET A 516 -0.14 -37.22 11.90
N ALA A 517 -0.77 -37.89 10.93
CA ALA A 517 -0.51 -37.62 9.52
C ALA A 517 -1.11 -36.28 9.06
N ALA A 518 -0.87 -35.91 7.80
CA ALA A 518 -1.31 -34.63 7.24
C ALA A 518 -2.84 -34.48 7.20
N PHE A 519 -3.31 -33.22 7.17
CA PHE A 519 -4.71 -32.83 7.01
C PHE A 519 -5.66 -33.30 8.12
N CYS A 520 -5.16 -33.63 9.31
CA CYS A 520 -6.02 -33.97 10.43
C CYS A 520 -6.69 -32.73 11.04
N TYR A 521 -7.89 -32.94 11.59
CA TYR A 521 -8.74 -31.87 12.12
C TYR A 521 -9.24 -32.22 13.52
N LEU A 522 -8.75 -31.53 14.55
CA LEU A 522 -9.15 -31.73 15.96
C LEU A 522 -9.90 -30.49 16.42
N VAL A 523 -11.16 -30.64 16.83
CA VAL A 523 -12.00 -29.51 17.28
C VAL A 523 -12.62 -29.80 18.63
N GLY A 524 -12.07 -29.17 19.67
CA GLY A 524 -12.55 -29.30 21.05
C GLY A 524 -13.62 -28.27 21.37
N GLY A 525 -14.69 -28.22 20.58
CA GLY A 525 -15.85 -27.37 20.82
C GLY A 525 -16.93 -27.54 19.77
N ASP A 526 -18.18 -27.31 20.16
CA ASP A 526 -19.35 -27.45 19.28
C ASP A 526 -20.39 -26.35 19.55
N HIS A 527 -21.44 -26.31 18.73
CA HIS A 527 -22.57 -25.40 18.87
C HIS A 527 -23.77 -26.09 19.49
N VAL A 528 -24.47 -25.37 20.37
CA VAL A 528 -25.79 -25.81 20.84
C VAL A 528 -26.77 -25.68 19.67
N ALA A 529 -27.55 -26.72 19.43
CA ALA A 529 -28.48 -26.79 18.29
C ALA A 529 -29.86 -27.34 18.67
N ASP A 530 -30.18 -27.40 19.96
CA ASP A 530 -31.42 -28.01 20.47
C ASP A 530 -32.68 -27.22 20.08
N ARG A 531 -32.53 -25.93 19.74
CA ARG A 531 -33.64 -25.06 19.37
C ARG A 531 -33.70 -24.84 17.86
N THR A 532 -34.89 -24.95 17.28
CA THR A 532 -35.11 -24.68 15.85
C THR A 532 -35.64 -23.27 15.59
N ASP A 533 -36.04 -22.55 16.64
CA ASP A 533 -36.64 -21.21 16.60
C ASP A 533 -35.61 -20.08 16.78
N VAL A 534 -34.35 -20.41 17.07
CA VAL A 534 -33.24 -19.46 17.21
C VAL A 534 -32.14 -19.84 16.22
N PRO A 535 -31.54 -18.91 15.47
CA PRO A 535 -30.39 -19.22 14.63
C PRO A 535 -29.26 -19.88 15.44
N ILE A 536 -28.60 -20.91 14.90
CA ILE A 536 -27.51 -21.66 15.58
C ILE A 536 -26.44 -20.71 16.15
N LEU A 537 -26.15 -19.62 15.45
CA LEU A 537 -25.21 -18.57 15.87
C LEU A 537 -25.59 -17.87 17.19
N ASN A 538 -26.81 -18.04 17.70
CA ASN A 538 -27.32 -17.37 18.90
C ASN A 538 -27.70 -18.37 20.01
N GLN A 539 -27.44 -19.66 19.81
CA GLN A 539 -27.83 -20.72 20.77
C GLN A 539 -26.75 -21.05 21.79
N GLY A 540 -25.53 -20.52 21.62
CA GLY A 540 -24.39 -20.80 22.49
C GLY A 540 -23.49 -21.91 21.95
N ARG A 541 -22.56 -22.37 22.80
CA ARG A 541 -21.52 -23.35 22.45
C ARG A 541 -21.30 -24.34 23.59
N THR A 542 -20.79 -25.53 23.25
CA THR A 542 -20.32 -26.53 24.21
C THR A 542 -18.83 -26.77 24.02
N ALA A 543 -18.14 -27.18 25.08
CA ALA A 543 -16.71 -27.43 25.05
C ALA A 543 -16.37 -28.58 26.01
N LYS A 544 -16.40 -29.81 25.52
CA LYS A 544 -16.05 -31.01 26.31
C LYS A 544 -14.54 -31.29 26.27
N GLY A 545 -13.86 -30.86 25.21
CA GLY A 545 -12.44 -31.11 24.99
C GLY A 545 -12.18 -32.43 24.26
N ILE A 546 -10.89 -32.72 24.02
CA ILE A 546 -10.43 -33.94 23.36
C ILE A 546 -9.25 -34.51 24.15
N MET A 547 -9.27 -35.82 24.39
CA MET A 547 -8.17 -36.58 24.99
C MET A 547 -7.63 -37.59 23.97
N ILE A 548 -6.34 -37.49 23.64
CA ILE A 548 -5.62 -38.53 22.91
C ILE A 548 -4.58 -39.08 23.87
N GLU A 549 -4.80 -40.31 24.35
CA GLU A 549 -3.87 -41.05 25.23
C GLU A 549 -2.62 -41.48 24.48
N GLU A 550 -1.63 -42.12 25.11
CA GLU A 550 -0.27 -42.35 24.58
C GLU A 550 -0.18 -43.27 23.34
N ASN A 551 0.87 -43.08 22.51
CA ASN A 551 1.25 -43.99 21.40
C ASN A 551 0.17 -44.27 20.31
N ILE A 552 -0.60 -43.25 19.96
CA ILE A 552 -1.62 -43.25 18.89
C ILE A 552 -1.01 -42.88 17.54
N TRP A 553 -1.50 -43.55 16.50
CA TRP A 553 -1.32 -43.14 15.11
C TRP A 553 -2.65 -42.69 14.49
N LEU A 554 -2.72 -41.43 14.06
CA LEU A 554 -3.82 -40.91 13.26
C LEU A 554 -3.42 -40.86 11.77
N GLY A 555 -4.17 -41.57 10.94
CA GLY A 555 -4.03 -41.56 9.49
C GLY A 555 -4.39 -40.20 8.88
N ALA A 556 -4.05 -40.00 7.60
CA ALA A 556 -4.25 -38.71 6.95
C ALA A 556 -5.73 -38.33 6.88
N GLY A 557 -6.06 -37.07 7.13
CA GLY A 557 -7.43 -36.58 7.04
C GLY A 557 -8.37 -37.05 8.16
N VAL A 558 -7.86 -37.59 9.27
CA VAL A 558 -8.69 -37.95 10.43
C VAL A 558 -9.28 -36.69 11.06
N ALA A 559 -10.58 -36.73 11.36
CA ALA A 559 -11.27 -35.71 12.14
C ALA A 559 -11.63 -36.25 13.52
N VAL A 560 -11.35 -35.47 14.57
CA VAL A 560 -11.69 -35.80 15.97
C VAL A 560 -12.57 -34.69 16.52
N LEU A 561 -13.80 -35.05 16.91
CA LEU A 561 -14.83 -34.12 17.35
C LEU A 561 -14.82 -33.93 18.87
N ASP A 562 -15.45 -32.85 19.33
CA ASP A 562 -15.55 -32.47 20.74
C ASP A 562 -16.13 -33.61 21.60
N GLY A 563 -15.53 -33.84 22.77
CA GLY A 563 -15.90 -34.91 23.70
C GLY A 563 -15.37 -36.30 23.35
N SER A 564 -14.43 -36.40 22.41
CA SER A 564 -13.82 -37.68 22.02
C SER A 564 -12.60 -38.04 22.86
N THR A 565 -12.44 -39.34 23.14
CA THR A 565 -11.27 -39.93 23.79
C THR A 565 -10.73 -41.05 22.93
N ILE A 566 -9.43 -41.03 22.60
CA ILE A 566 -8.76 -42.12 21.89
C ILE A 566 -7.80 -42.82 22.85
N GLY A 567 -8.15 -44.06 23.21
CA GLY A 567 -7.40 -44.87 24.16
C GLY A 567 -6.07 -45.36 23.59
N ARG A 568 -5.06 -45.47 24.46
CA ARG A 568 -3.65 -45.70 24.13
C ARG A 568 -3.39 -46.83 23.14
N ASP A 569 -2.28 -46.75 22.43
CA ASP A 569 -1.81 -47.74 21.45
C ASP A 569 -2.79 -48.01 20.28
N SER A 570 -3.79 -47.16 20.06
CA SER A 570 -4.73 -47.30 18.95
C SER A 570 -4.24 -46.68 17.64
N ILE A 571 -4.78 -47.16 16.52
CA ILE A 571 -4.57 -46.66 15.18
C ILE A 571 -5.92 -46.23 14.62
N VAL A 572 -6.02 -44.99 14.16
CA VAL A 572 -7.21 -44.48 13.46
C VAL A 572 -6.87 -44.33 11.99
N GLY A 573 -7.55 -45.09 11.13
CA GLY A 573 -7.29 -45.09 9.69
C GLY A 573 -7.63 -43.76 9.03
N ALA A 574 -7.05 -43.54 7.84
CA ALA A 574 -7.23 -42.30 7.09
C ALA A 574 -8.71 -41.96 6.84
N HIS A 575 -9.02 -40.66 6.88
CA HIS A 575 -10.36 -40.09 6.70
C HIS A 575 -11.45 -40.59 7.69
N ALA A 576 -11.06 -41.21 8.81
CA ALA A 576 -12.03 -41.56 9.85
C ALA A 576 -12.50 -40.33 10.64
N VAL A 577 -13.73 -40.39 11.15
CA VAL A 577 -14.32 -39.34 12.00
C VAL A 577 -14.58 -39.92 13.39
N VAL A 578 -13.76 -39.54 14.36
CA VAL A 578 -13.91 -39.94 15.76
C VAL A 578 -14.92 -39.01 16.43
N ASN A 579 -16.02 -39.61 16.92
CA ASN A 579 -17.08 -38.94 17.64
C ASN A 579 -17.45 -39.78 18.87
N GLY A 580 -16.69 -39.62 19.95
CA GLY A 580 -16.81 -40.40 21.17
C GLY A 580 -15.53 -41.19 21.50
N GLU A 581 -15.69 -42.35 22.11
CA GLU A 581 -14.59 -43.13 22.67
C GLU A 581 -14.09 -44.23 21.73
N ILE A 582 -12.78 -44.31 21.55
CA ILE A 582 -12.09 -45.45 20.93
C ILE A 582 -11.30 -46.17 22.04
N ASN A 583 -11.61 -47.45 22.24
CA ASN A 583 -10.95 -48.26 23.28
C ASN A 583 -9.44 -48.41 23.00
N PRO A 584 -8.60 -48.57 24.04
CA PRO A 584 -7.17 -48.88 23.87
C PRO A 584 -6.90 -50.06 22.94
N TYR A 585 -5.75 -50.04 22.27
CA TYR A 585 -5.31 -51.06 21.30
C TYR A 585 -6.25 -51.26 20.11
N SER A 586 -7.09 -50.29 19.76
CA SER A 586 -8.02 -50.43 18.64
C SER A 586 -7.37 -50.08 17.30
N ILE A 587 -7.74 -50.79 16.23
CA ILE A 587 -7.64 -50.28 14.86
C ILE A 587 -9.05 -49.83 14.47
N ALA A 588 -9.26 -48.52 14.29
CA ALA A 588 -10.56 -47.94 14.00
C ALA A 588 -10.61 -47.23 12.64
N VAL A 589 -11.71 -47.37 11.89
CA VAL A 589 -11.89 -46.74 10.57
C VAL A 589 -13.35 -46.28 10.38
N GLY A 590 -13.58 -45.38 9.42
CA GLY A 590 -14.93 -44.95 9.00
C GLY A 590 -15.42 -43.64 9.64
N ALA A 591 -16.63 -43.22 9.25
CA ALA A 591 -17.28 -42.01 9.75
C ALA A 591 -18.76 -42.32 10.11
N PRO A 592 -19.10 -42.54 11.40
CA PRO A 592 -18.21 -42.48 12.56
C PRO A 592 -17.20 -43.64 12.59
N ALA A 593 -16.05 -43.40 13.22
CA ALA A 593 -14.98 -44.37 13.37
C ALA A 593 -15.45 -45.54 14.25
N LYS A 594 -15.20 -46.78 13.80
CA LYS A 594 -15.50 -48.00 14.55
C LYS A 594 -14.27 -48.90 14.59
N THR A 595 -14.02 -49.52 15.73
CA THR A 595 -12.97 -50.54 15.88
C THR A 595 -13.28 -51.74 14.98
N ILE A 596 -12.37 -52.06 14.08
CA ILE A 596 -12.45 -53.22 13.18
C ILE A 596 -11.62 -54.40 13.67
N ARG A 597 -10.60 -54.15 14.49
CA ARG A 597 -9.69 -55.18 15.02
C ARG A 597 -8.93 -54.65 16.23
N ASP A 598 -8.49 -55.57 17.10
CA ASP A 598 -7.49 -55.28 18.12
C ASP A 598 -6.07 -55.30 17.50
N ARG A 599 -5.31 -54.24 17.73
CA ARG A 599 -3.94 -54.08 17.20
C ARG A 599 -3.01 -55.22 17.64
N ARG A 600 -3.26 -55.83 18.81
CA ARG A 600 -2.45 -56.91 19.36
C ARG A 600 -2.58 -58.23 18.60
N ASP A 601 -3.62 -58.37 17.78
CA ASP A 601 -3.87 -59.61 17.02
C ASP A 601 -2.90 -59.81 15.84
N GLY A 602 -2.00 -58.85 15.57
CA GLY A 602 -1.00 -58.92 14.48
C GLY A 602 -1.63 -58.88 13.07
N ASP A 603 -0.82 -58.81 12.02
CA ASP A 603 -1.30 -59.06 10.66
C ASP A 603 -1.47 -60.57 10.49
N LYS A 604 -2.71 -61.06 10.66
CA LYS A 604 -3.10 -62.40 10.22
C LYS A 604 -3.51 -62.37 8.76
#